data_AF-A0A423JQQ5-F1
#
_entry.id   AF-A0A423JQQ5-F1
#
_cell.length_a   1.000
_cell.length_b   1.000
_cell.length_c   1.000
_cell.angle_alpha   90.00
_cell.angle_beta   90.00
_cell.angle_gamma   90.00
#
_symmetry.space_group_name_H-M   'P 1'
#
loop_
_entity.id
_entity.type
_entity.pdbx_description
1 polymer ?
#
loop_
_entity_poly.entity_id
_entity_poly.type
_entity_poly.pdbx_seq_one_letter_code
_entity_poly.pdbx_strand_id
1 'polypeptide(L)'
;MVLVDRPDPVVYEHRGVKAKIDFEWDSDSDSVPTGLRIAVEIEKRQVEAIRENAKYNSFNEALARGKALARLDIDLTLGPDLSA
;
A
#
# COMPACT_ATOMS: atom_id res chain seq x y z
N MET A 1 25.77 10.70 8.92
CA MET A 1 24.68 9.76 8.58
C MET A 1 23.63 10.58 7.87
N VAL A 2 23.44 10.41 6.55
CA VAL A 2 22.40 11.14 5.81
C VAL A 2 21.12 10.34 5.99
N LEU A 3 20.18 10.88 6.75
CA LEU A 3 18.82 10.36 6.79
C LEU A 3 18.23 10.62 5.40
N VAL A 4 17.95 9.55 4.65
CA VAL A 4 17.17 9.66 3.42
C VAL A 4 15.76 10.07 3.84
N ASP A 5 15.26 11.18 3.31
CA ASP A 5 13.90 11.64 3.58
C ASP A 5 12.92 10.58 3.05
N ARG A 6 12.24 9.87 3.96
CA ARG A 6 11.33 8.78 3.62
C ARG A 6 9.93 9.36 3.41
N PRO A 7 9.29 9.11 2.26
CA PRO A 7 7.95 9.60 2.00
C PRO A 7 6.93 9.03 2.99
N ASP A 8 5.98 9.87 3.37
CA ASP A 8 4.86 9.49 4.22
C ASP A 8 4.00 8.37 3.59
N PRO A 9 3.29 7.58 4.43
CA PRO A 9 2.32 6.60 3.96
C PRO A 9 1.24 7.25 3.07
N VAL A 10 0.85 6.55 2.01
CA VAL A 10 -0.15 7.05 1.06
C VAL A 10 -1.52 6.46 1.36
N VAL A 11 -2.53 7.31 1.44
CA VAL A 11 -3.94 6.89 1.50
C VAL A 11 -4.49 6.75 0.09
N TYR A 12 -5.02 5.58 -0.22
CA TYR A 12 -5.70 5.24 -1.46
C TYR A 12 -7.18 4.97 -1.17
N GLU A 13 -8.10 5.48 -1.97
CA GLU A 13 -9.54 5.22 -1.81
C GLU A 13 -10.09 4.56 -3.09
N HIS A 14 -10.86 3.49 -2.91
CA HIS A 14 -11.53 2.77 -4.00
C HIS A 14 -12.87 2.22 -3.50
N ARG A 15 -13.94 2.43 -4.27
CA ARG A 15 -15.32 2.00 -3.91
C ARG A 15 -15.75 2.44 -2.49
N GLY A 16 -15.31 3.62 -2.05
CA GLY A 16 -15.61 4.16 -0.72
C GLY A 16 -14.84 3.53 0.44
N VAL A 17 -13.91 2.60 0.15
CA VAL A 17 -13.02 1.97 1.13
C VAL A 17 -11.64 2.59 1.01
N LYS A 18 -11.04 2.92 2.15
CA LYS A 18 -9.69 3.49 2.23
C LYS A 18 -8.67 2.41 2.51
N ALA A 19 -7.51 2.50 1.88
CA ALA A 19 -6.35 1.69 2.14
C ALA A 19 -5.15 2.61 2.43
N LYS A 20 -4.42 2.31 3.50
CA LYS A 20 -3.15 2.95 3.84
C LYS A 20 -2.02 2.10 3.29
N ILE A 21 -1.16 2.69 2.49
CA ILE A 21 0.03 2.08 1.89
C ILE A 21 1.24 2.63 2.62
N ASP A 22 1.83 1.80 3.47
CA ASP A 22 3.09 2.04 4.16
C ASP A 22 4.23 1.40 3.35
N PHE A 23 5.35 2.09 3.27
CA PHE A 23 6.55 1.65 2.57
C PHE A 23 7.57 1.12 3.59
N GLU A 24 8.19 -0.02 3.30
CA GLU A 24 9.20 -0.63 4.17
C GLU A 24 10.58 -0.54 3.49
N TRP A 25 11.62 -0.26 4.28
CA TRP A 25 13.02 -0.23 3.84
C TRP A 25 13.84 -1.17 4.73
N ASP A 26 14.80 -1.87 4.13
CA ASP A 26 15.70 -2.78 4.87
C ASP A 26 16.81 -2.00 5.60
N SER A 27 17.25 -0.88 5.02
CA SER A 27 18.28 0.00 5.58
C SER A 27 17.90 1.48 5.52
N ASP A 28 18.47 2.29 6.41
CA ASP A 28 18.36 3.76 6.41
C ASP A 28 19.11 4.43 5.27
N SER A 29 19.96 3.68 4.57
CA SER A 29 20.66 4.17 3.36
C SER A 29 19.90 3.88 2.07
N ASP A 30 18.84 3.07 2.11
CA ASP A 30 18.07 2.71 0.92
C ASP A 30 17.20 3.87 0.47
N SER A 31 17.37 4.29 -0.78
CA SER A 31 16.56 5.34 -1.42
C SER A 31 15.24 4.82 -1.99
N VAL A 32 15.09 3.51 -2.10
CA VAL A 32 13.92 2.84 -2.66
C VAL A 32 13.39 1.83 -1.64
N PRO A 33 12.08 1.76 -1.40
CA PRO A 33 11.53 0.76 -0.50
C PRO A 33 11.81 -0.66 -1.00
N THR A 34 11.84 -1.59 -0.07
CA THR A 34 12.03 -3.03 -0.30
C THR A 34 10.77 -3.84 0.08
N GLY A 35 9.73 -3.16 0.56
CA GLY A 35 8.46 -3.77 0.89
C GLY A 35 7.32 -2.76 0.97
N LEU A 36 6.11 -3.30 1.06
CA LEU A 36 4.86 -2.57 1.23
C LEU A 36 4.02 -3.24 2.31
N ARG A 37 3.39 -2.42 3.14
CA ARG A 37 2.36 -2.85 4.09
C ARG A 37 1.08 -2.09 3.78
N ILE A 38 0.00 -2.82 3.57
CA ILE A 38 -1.29 -2.26 3.17
C ILE A 38 -2.32 -2.63 4.22
N ALA A 39 -2.92 -1.59 4.81
CA ALA A 39 -4.01 -1.72 5.76
C ALA A 39 -5.29 -1.16 5.12
N VAL A 40 -6.33 -1.98 5.01
CA VAL A 40 -7.62 -1.58 4.45
C VAL A 40 -8.58 -1.28 5.59
N GLU A 41 -9.27 -0.14 5.52
CA GLU A 41 -10.23 0.32 6.52
C GLU A 41 -11.65 0.05 6.05
N ILE A 42 -12.32 -0.91 6.70
CA ILE A 42 -13.70 -1.31 6.39
C ILE A 42 -14.53 -1.08 7.64
N GLU A 43 -15.63 -0.32 7.52
CA GLU A 43 -16.57 -0.07 8.62
C GLU A 43 -15.90 0.40 9.93
N LYS A 44 -14.88 1.27 9.82
CA LYS A 44 -14.03 1.77 10.93
C LYS A 44 -13.15 0.72 11.62
N ARG A 45 -12.98 -0.46 11.03
CA ARG A 45 -11.98 -1.46 11.45
C ARG A 45 -10.84 -1.45 10.45
N GLN A 46 -9.62 -1.24 10.94
CA GLN A 46 -8.42 -1.50 10.15
C GLN A 46 -8.19 -3.00 10.11
N VAL A 47 -8.25 -3.56 8.90
CA VAL A 47 -7.80 -4.92 8.62
C VAL A 47 -6.43 -4.78 7.97
N GLU A 48 -5.38 -5.24 8.65
CA GLU A 48 -4.11 -5.46 7.96
C GLU A 48 -4.32 -6.54 6.92
N ALA A 49 -4.20 -6.16 5.66
CA ALA A 49 -4.60 -7.03 4.58
C ALA A 49 -3.39 -7.65 3.87
N ILE A 50 -2.34 -6.85 3.61
CA ILE A 50 -1.24 -7.28 2.74
C ILE A 50 0.10 -6.79 3.27
N ARG A 51 1.08 -7.71 3.34
CA ARG A 51 2.50 -7.40 3.45
C ARG A 51 3.24 -8.04 2.29
N GLU A 52 3.93 -7.24 1.49
CA GLU A 52 4.72 -7.69 0.34
C GLU A 52 6.18 -7.26 0.54
N ASN A 53 7.11 -8.18 0.30
CA ASN A 53 8.52 -7.86 0.14
C ASN A 53 8.89 -8.03 -1.33
N ALA A 54 9.34 -6.96 -1.98
CA ALA A 54 9.69 -6.96 -3.38
C ALA A 54 10.80 -5.93 -3.66
N LYS A 55 11.61 -6.20 -4.68
CA LYS A 55 12.64 -5.25 -5.14
C LYS A 55 12.02 -4.30 -6.16
N TYR A 56 11.83 -3.04 -5.77
CA TYR A 56 11.39 -1.99 -6.69
C TYR A 56 12.59 -1.27 -7.29
N ASN A 57 12.45 -0.78 -8.53
CA ASN A 57 13.49 0.06 -9.16
C ASN A 57 13.34 1.54 -8.78
N SER A 58 12.16 1.94 -8.28
CA SER A 58 11.87 3.32 -7.88
C SER A 58 10.70 3.39 -6.90
N PHE A 59 10.59 4.51 -6.18
CA PHE A 59 9.44 4.77 -5.31
C PHE A 59 8.10 4.78 -6.08
N ASN A 60 8.07 5.35 -7.28
CA ASN A 60 6.85 5.39 -8.10
C ASN A 60 6.38 3.99 -8.50
N GLU A 61 7.30 3.07 -8.74
CA GLU A 61 6.96 1.67 -9.01
C GLU A 61 6.33 1.01 -7.78
N ALA A 62 6.93 1.20 -6.60
CA ALA A 62 6.39 0.71 -5.33
C ALA A 62 4.99 1.29 -5.06
N LEU A 63 4.80 2.58 -5.30
CA LEU A 63 3.50 3.24 -5.15
C LEU A 63 2.45 2.68 -6.11
N ALA A 64 2.80 2.49 -7.38
CA ALA A 64 1.90 1.91 -8.37
C ALA A 64 1.50 0.48 -7.99
N ARG A 65 2.47 -0.32 -7.52
CA ARG A 65 2.24 -1.67 -7.00
C ARG A 65 1.32 -1.66 -5.79
N GLY A 66 1.58 -0.79 -4.81
CA GLY A 66 0.76 -0.66 -3.61
C GLY A 66 -0.69 -0.31 -3.92
N LYS A 67 -0.94 0.62 -4.85
CA LYS A 67 -2.30 0.94 -5.31
C LYS A 67 -2.99 -0.24 -5.99
N ALA A 68 -2.25 -1.00 -6.81
CA ALA A 68 -2.80 -2.17 -7.48
C ALA A 68 -3.19 -3.28 -6.48
N LEU A 69 -2.34 -3.54 -5.49
CA LEU A 69 -2.62 -4.50 -4.41
C LEU A 69 -3.79 -4.04 -3.54
N ALA A 70 -3.82 -2.77 -3.14
CA ALA A 70 -4.92 -2.20 -2.35
C ALA A 70 -6.26 -2.29 -3.10
N ARG A 71 -6.28 -1.98 -4.40
CA ARG A 71 -7.48 -2.13 -5.24
C ARG A 71 -7.95 -3.58 -5.28
N LEU A 72 -7.03 -4.52 -5.53
CA LEU A 72 -7.35 -5.95 -5.59
C LEU A 72 -7.96 -6.44 -4.26
N ASP A 73 -7.37 -6.05 -3.14
CA ASP A 73 -7.85 -6.43 -1.81
C ASP A 73 -9.24 -5.89 -1.50
N ILE A 74 -9.48 -4.61 -1.83
CA ILE A 74 -10.79 -3.98 -1.69
C ILE A 74 -11.83 -4.69 -2.57
N ASP A 75 -11.51 -4.97 -3.83
CA ASP A 75 -12.42 -5.65 -4.74
C ASP A 75 -12.73 -7.09 -4.29
N LEU A 76 -11.73 -7.81 -3.74
CA LEU A 76 -11.93 -9.13 -3.15
C LEU A 76 -12.79 -9.08 -1.88
N THR A 77 -12.59 -8.08 -1.04
CA THR A 77 -13.30 -7.97 0.24
C THR A 77 -14.74 -7.54 0.08
N LEU A 78 -15.02 -6.60 -0.83
CA LEU A 78 -16.39 -6.17 -1.14
C LEU A 78 -17.14 -7.16 -2.04
N GLY A 79 -16.42 -8.03 -2.74
CA GLY A 79 -16.99 -8.89 -3.76
C GLY A 79 -17.38 -8.13 -5.04
N PRO A 80 -17.98 -8.83 -6.03
CA PRO A 80 -18.37 -8.22 -7.29
C PRO A 80 -19.32 -7.04 -7.06
N ASP A 81 -19.09 -5.94 -7.77
CA ASP A 81 -20.06 -4.85 -7.81
C ASP A 81 -21.27 -5.33 -8.62
N LEU A 82 -22.33 -5.73 -7.92
CA LEU A 82 -23.59 -6.17 -8.52
C LEU A 82 -24.51 -4.99 -8.88
N SER A 83 -24.00 -3.75 -8.84
CA SER A 83 -24.76 -2.55 -9.20
C SER A 83 -24.65 -2.33 -10.72
N ALA A 84 -25.30 -3.20 -11.50
CA ALA A 84 -25.48 -3.05 -12.94
C ALA A 84 -26.97 -3.04 -13.30
#